data_AF-A0A2N2Y0X0-F1
#
_entry.id   AF-A0A2N2Y0X0-F1
#
_cell.length_a   1.000
_cell.length_b   1.000
_cell.length_c   1.000
_cell.angle_alpha   90.00
_cell.angle_beta   90.00
_cell.angle_gamma   90.00
#
_symmetry.space_group_name_H-M   'P 1'
#
loop_
_entity.id
_entity.type
_entity.pdbx_description
1 polymer ?
#
loop_
_entity_poly.entity_id
_entity_poly.type
_entity_poly.pdbx_seq_one_letter_code
_entity_poly.pdbx_strand_id
1 'polypeptide(L)'
;MFIVLQFNVSLAQTQYLKYPSYETIVNRFFDKYSPRDYSGTQELRFEKRPAGWFVTVTDYYNPGNKLKADLFWSSEKNKFMPLTFPKKEKNENLEKEHTTFLNDWNSMNYNLCPYYGYPGWEMDMINSYENQKNLPDSIIYALGRAYSSFASNLLNNNTGLADQMLQFELPQTKNSMTAEQLEKYRFYRHKAIEKFDLVTQMNPSLETLIGRIGIKASNEHLTSFLDLRVYQNESEASKELKPGLYNDFYISMAKNYLNSCEKNAILFTNGDNDTYPLLYVQSQLGFRTDVQVVNFSLLMTERYINSFRDSILTAPPLPITFTPEMIAGNNRNIVLITNENENPIDIPSLIEFLKNESHIKDYGTEKYFYCPTHAFSLTSPNGNIEWSNDIPYFFKNHLIMLDMLAANNWERPVYFANTMSQDYYFELSNYFRLDGLAYRLTPEKKPEESYSTGHIDSDLLYNNLMNKFSWQGFDSPSKNELLICLNIRIVFSRLALQLIEENKSDSARKTLDFCMTLMPDKVVHYDYTVLQIIEAYYLLSDIEKANSIALILADNLKKKIDNVSDNKFLVPTDNRALIQQELKRIVEKYGQQGVVKI
;
A
#
# COMPACT_ATOMS: atom_id res chain seq x y z
N MET A 1 -10.87 -1.91 1.77
CA MET A 1 -10.55 -2.78 0.62
C MET A 1 -9.13 -2.43 0.24
N PHE A 2 -8.15 -3.16 0.76
CA PHE A 2 -6.74 -2.88 0.47
C PHE A 2 -6.52 -2.91 -1.04
N ILE A 3 -6.24 -1.75 -1.65
CA ILE A 3 -5.52 -1.75 -2.91
C ILE A 3 -4.05 -1.99 -2.53
N VAL A 4 -3.77 -3.22 -2.06
CA VAL A 4 -2.47 -3.81 -2.38
C VAL A 4 -2.51 -3.90 -3.89
N LEU A 5 -1.64 -3.17 -4.57
CA LEU A 5 -1.35 -3.40 -5.98
C LEU A 5 -0.83 -4.85 -6.09
N GLN A 6 -1.76 -5.78 -6.19
CA GLN A 6 -1.46 -7.20 -6.36
C GLN A 6 -1.16 -7.40 -7.83
N PHE A 7 0.12 -7.26 -8.16
CA PHE A 7 0.64 -7.74 -9.42
C PHE A 7 0.56 -9.26 -9.41
N ASN A 8 -0.08 -9.84 -10.44
CA ASN A 8 0.19 -11.22 -10.81
C ASN A 8 1.62 -11.27 -11.36
N VAL A 9 2.59 -11.36 -10.45
CA VAL A 9 3.95 -11.70 -10.82
C VAL A 9 3.93 -13.17 -11.18
N SER A 10 3.69 -13.46 -12.46
CA SER A 10 3.99 -14.75 -13.08
C SER A 10 5.51 -14.92 -13.14
N LEU A 11 6.18 -14.97 -11.99
CA LEU A 11 7.49 -15.58 -11.91
C LEU A 11 7.23 -17.08 -12.00
N ALA A 12 7.44 -17.62 -13.20
CA ALA A 12 7.30 -19.04 -13.50
C ALA A 12 8.33 -19.84 -12.70
N GLN A 13 8.03 -20.09 -11.42
CA GLN A 13 8.86 -20.83 -10.47
C GLN A 13 8.37 -22.26 -10.24
N THR A 14 7.27 -22.66 -10.89
CA THR A 14 6.66 -23.99 -10.69
C THR A 14 7.58 -25.16 -11.09
N GLN A 15 8.73 -24.89 -11.74
CA GLN A 15 9.62 -25.96 -12.23
C GLN A 15 10.99 -26.05 -11.55
N TYR A 16 11.49 -25.06 -10.79
CA TYR A 16 12.87 -25.13 -10.29
C TYR A 16 13.08 -26.30 -9.31
N LEU A 17 12.18 -26.45 -8.32
CA LEU A 17 12.21 -27.56 -7.37
C LEU A 17 11.37 -28.78 -7.80
N LYS A 18 10.51 -28.64 -8.82
CA LYS A 18 9.49 -29.64 -9.22
C LYS A 18 8.53 -30.06 -8.10
N TYR A 19 8.36 -29.24 -7.06
CA TYR A 19 7.39 -29.50 -5.99
C TYR A 19 5.97 -29.21 -6.49
N PRO A 20 4.92 -29.85 -5.94
CA PRO A 20 3.54 -29.45 -6.20
C PRO A 20 3.33 -27.97 -5.84
N SER A 21 2.45 -27.29 -6.58
CA SER A 21 2.08 -25.90 -6.29
C SER A 21 1.36 -25.80 -4.94
N TYR A 22 1.41 -24.61 -4.32
CA TYR A 22 0.68 -24.33 -3.09
C TYR A 22 -0.81 -24.65 -3.22
N GLU A 23 -1.45 -24.22 -4.31
CA GLU A 23 -2.85 -24.54 -4.60
C GLU A 23 -3.10 -26.05 -4.66
N THR A 24 -2.21 -26.82 -5.29
CA THR A 24 -2.32 -28.30 -5.33
C THR A 24 -2.27 -28.90 -3.93
N ILE A 25 -1.42 -28.36 -3.06
CA ILE A 25 -1.27 -28.81 -1.67
C ILE A 25 -2.52 -28.49 -0.87
N VAL A 26 -3.00 -27.25 -0.94
CA VAL A 26 -4.20 -26.80 -0.21
C VAL A 26 -5.43 -27.59 -0.67
N ASN A 27 -5.68 -27.69 -1.98
CA ASN A 27 -6.82 -28.45 -2.52
C ASN A 27 -6.78 -29.90 -2.05
N ARG A 28 -5.63 -30.56 -2.18
CA ARG A 28 -5.51 -31.96 -1.77
C ARG A 28 -5.72 -32.18 -0.27
N PHE A 29 -5.33 -31.21 0.57
CA PHE A 29 -5.59 -31.27 2.00
C PHE A 29 -7.10 -31.21 2.26
N PHE A 30 -7.78 -30.17 1.78
CA PHE A 30 -9.22 -29.95 1.99
C PHE A 30 -10.13 -30.95 1.23
N ASP A 31 -9.59 -31.70 0.29
CA ASP A 31 -10.27 -32.85 -0.34
C ASP A 31 -10.32 -34.08 0.56
N LYS A 32 -9.32 -34.26 1.45
CA LYS A 32 -9.07 -35.54 2.14
C LYS A 32 -9.08 -35.47 3.66
N TYR A 33 -8.78 -34.31 4.21
CA TYR A 33 -8.56 -34.12 5.63
C TYR A 33 -9.41 -32.97 6.15
N SER A 34 -9.74 -33.04 7.43
CA SER A 34 -10.38 -31.97 8.16
C SER A 34 -9.33 -31.21 8.98
N PRO A 35 -9.40 -29.87 9.03
CA PRO A 35 -8.65 -29.07 9.99
C PRO A 35 -9.29 -29.09 11.38
N ARG A 36 -10.45 -29.75 11.57
CA ARG A 36 -11.12 -29.85 12.87
C ARG A 36 -10.33 -30.78 13.79
N ASP A 37 -9.95 -30.24 14.95
CA ASP A 37 -9.28 -30.84 16.13
C ASP A 37 -8.40 -29.80 16.84
N TYR A 38 -8.22 -28.64 16.22
CA TYR A 38 -7.45 -27.54 16.77
C TYR A 38 -8.40 -26.42 17.23
N SER A 39 -8.32 -26.03 18.51
CA SER A 39 -9.23 -25.06 19.14
C SER A 39 -8.50 -23.85 19.70
N GLY A 40 -9.22 -22.77 19.91
CA GLY A 40 -8.67 -21.54 20.51
C GLY A 40 -7.71 -20.83 19.57
N THR A 41 -6.44 -20.74 19.97
CA THR A 41 -5.39 -19.95 19.31
C THR A 41 -4.60 -20.73 18.28
N GLN A 42 -5.00 -21.95 17.96
CA GLN A 42 -4.22 -22.82 17.07
C GLN A 42 -4.43 -22.47 15.60
N GLU A 43 -3.33 -22.40 14.84
CA GLU A 43 -3.31 -22.01 13.43
C GLU A 43 -2.75 -23.12 12.55
N LEU A 44 -3.48 -23.47 11.47
CA LEU A 44 -3.02 -24.39 10.44
C LEU A 44 -2.11 -23.66 9.45
N ARG A 45 -0.92 -24.21 9.18
CA ARG A 45 0.03 -23.67 8.19
C ARG A 45 0.51 -24.75 7.22
N PHE A 46 0.65 -24.37 5.96
CA PHE A 46 1.26 -25.18 4.91
C PHE A 46 2.68 -24.71 4.67
N GLU A 47 3.67 -25.51 5.03
CA GLU A 47 5.06 -25.06 5.01
C GLU A 47 5.84 -25.75 3.89
N LYS A 48 6.50 -24.97 3.04
CA LYS A 48 7.31 -25.48 1.93
C LYS A 48 8.77 -25.54 2.36
N ARG A 49 9.24 -26.70 2.82
CA ARG A 49 10.60 -26.90 3.38
C ARG A 49 11.50 -27.70 2.42
N PRO A 50 12.83 -27.80 2.65
CA PRO A 50 13.73 -28.62 1.83
C PRO A 50 13.33 -30.12 1.74
N ALA A 51 12.74 -30.68 2.79
CA ALA A 51 12.27 -32.08 2.79
C ALA A 51 10.92 -32.28 2.05
N GLY A 52 10.25 -31.19 1.66
CA GLY A 52 8.96 -31.18 0.98
C GLY A 52 7.91 -30.32 1.69
N TRP A 53 6.64 -30.62 1.45
CA TRP A 53 5.51 -29.87 2.02
C TRP A 53 5.09 -30.47 3.35
N PHE A 54 4.97 -29.62 4.37
CA PHE A 54 4.46 -29.97 5.68
C PHE A 54 3.09 -29.32 5.91
N VAL A 55 2.23 -30.03 6.64
CA VAL A 55 1.02 -29.44 7.23
C VAL A 55 1.25 -29.38 8.72
N THR A 56 1.22 -28.18 9.26
CA THR A 56 1.60 -27.90 10.65
C THR A 56 0.50 -27.19 11.39
N VAL A 57 0.47 -27.38 12.70
CA VAL A 57 -0.36 -26.61 13.61
C VAL A 57 0.52 -25.95 14.64
N THR A 58 0.39 -24.64 14.74
CA THR A 58 1.14 -23.78 15.66
C THR A 58 0.18 -23.08 16.61
N ASP A 59 0.68 -22.63 17.76
CA ASP A 59 -0.05 -21.65 18.56
C ASP A 59 0.14 -20.25 17.95
N TYR A 60 -0.94 -19.52 17.71
CA TYR A 60 -0.92 -18.16 17.16
C TYR A 60 -0.07 -17.22 18.01
N TYR A 61 -0.14 -17.33 19.33
CA TYR A 61 0.64 -16.50 20.25
C TYR A 61 2.07 -17.01 20.46
N ASN A 62 2.35 -18.26 20.06
CA ASN A 62 3.69 -18.82 20.07
C ASN A 62 3.92 -19.72 18.84
N PRO A 63 4.21 -19.12 17.67
CA PRO A 63 4.37 -19.87 16.42
C PRO A 63 5.53 -20.88 16.45
N GLY A 64 6.48 -20.71 17.37
CA GLY A 64 7.57 -21.66 17.63
C GLY A 64 7.11 -22.95 18.31
N ASN A 65 5.97 -22.91 19.03
CA ASN A 65 5.36 -24.09 19.64
C ASN A 65 4.57 -24.88 18.58
N LYS A 66 5.26 -25.80 17.92
CA LYS A 66 4.67 -26.71 16.94
C LYS A 66 3.92 -27.82 17.66
N LEU A 67 2.61 -27.69 17.72
CA LEU A 67 1.71 -28.71 18.26
C LEU A 67 1.66 -29.94 17.36
N LYS A 68 1.85 -29.73 16.04
CA LYS A 68 1.89 -30.80 15.05
C LYS A 68 2.69 -30.38 13.81
N ALA A 69 3.42 -31.31 13.21
CA ALA A 69 4.08 -31.08 11.92
C ALA A 69 4.23 -32.38 11.11
N ASP A 70 3.29 -32.62 10.19
CA ASP A 70 3.29 -33.82 9.36
C ASP A 70 3.84 -33.52 7.97
N LEU A 71 4.78 -34.35 7.49
CA LEU A 71 5.25 -34.30 6.10
C LEU A 71 4.11 -34.78 5.18
N PHE A 72 3.56 -33.90 4.36
CA PHE A 72 2.45 -34.19 3.46
C PHE A 72 2.88 -34.63 2.07
N TRP A 73 3.96 -34.05 1.55
CA TRP A 73 4.58 -34.46 0.30
C TRP A 73 6.09 -34.48 0.49
N SER A 74 6.72 -35.60 0.14
CA SER A 74 8.16 -35.82 0.32
C SER A 74 8.92 -35.49 -0.95
N SER A 75 9.93 -34.63 -0.85
CA SER A 75 10.82 -34.30 -1.99
C SER A 75 11.69 -35.48 -2.39
N GLU A 76 12.21 -36.23 -1.42
CA GLU A 76 13.00 -37.45 -1.64
C GLU A 76 12.20 -38.54 -2.37
N LYS A 77 10.96 -38.78 -1.95
CA LYS A 77 10.11 -39.86 -2.50
C LYS A 77 9.24 -39.42 -3.67
N ASN A 78 9.22 -38.12 -3.98
CA ASN A 78 8.37 -37.49 -4.99
C ASN A 78 6.90 -37.94 -4.91
N LYS A 79 6.35 -38.04 -3.69
CA LYS A 79 4.98 -38.52 -3.47
C LYS A 79 4.34 -37.95 -2.21
N PHE A 80 3.01 -37.97 -2.20
CA PHE A 80 2.23 -37.64 -1.02
C PHE A 80 2.32 -38.73 0.04
N MET A 81 2.44 -38.30 1.29
CA MET A 81 2.47 -39.10 2.49
C MET A 81 1.11 -38.98 3.20
N PRO A 82 0.66 -40.00 3.95
CA PRO A 82 -0.53 -39.88 4.77
C PRO A 82 -0.29 -38.89 5.91
N LEU A 83 -1.30 -38.07 6.21
CA LEU A 83 -1.29 -37.18 7.36
C LEU A 83 -2.01 -37.86 8.54
N THR A 84 -1.64 -37.47 9.75
CA THR A 84 -2.32 -37.88 10.99
C THR A 84 -3.50 -36.96 11.33
N PHE A 85 -3.91 -36.09 10.40
CA PHE A 85 -5.12 -35.27 10.51
C PHE A 85 -6.38 -36.14 10.32
N PRO A 86 -7.51 -35.78 10.94
CA PRO A 86 -8.78 -36.47 10.70
C PRO A 86 -9.14 -36.47 9.23
N LYS A 87 -9.84 -37.52 8.79
CA LYS A 87 -10.38 -37.56 7.44
C LYS A 87 -11.58 -36.64 7.34
N LYS A 88 -11.73 -35.97 6.20
CA LYS A 88 -12.90 -35.15 5.90
C LYS A 88 -14.15 -36.02 5.87
N GLU A 89 -15.19 -35.61 6.60
CA GLU A 89 -16.46 -36.33 6.58
C GLU A 89 -17.27 -35.97 5.33
N LYS A 90 -18.15 -36.88 4.87
CA LYS A 90 -18.89 -36.73 3.61
C LYS A 90 -19.77 -35.46 3.55
N ASN A 91 -20.29 -35.01 4.69
CA ASN A 91 -21.19 -33.85 4.79
C ASN A 91 -20.47 -32.61 5.36
N GLU A 92 -19.15 -32.66 5.51
CA GLU A 92 -18.38 -31.58 6.11
C GLU A 92 -18.16 -30.46 5.08
N ASN A 93 -18.74 -29.28 5.34
CA ASN A 93 -18.47 -28.08 4.58
C ASN A 93 -17.27 -27.33 5.19
N LEU A 94 -16.22 -27.16 4.38
CA LEU A 94 -14.97 -26.45 4.72
C LEU A 94 -14.63 -25.39 3.67
N GLU A 95 -15.62 -24.95 2.87
CA GLU A 95 -15.40 -24.03 1.74
C GLU A 95 -14.84 -22.68 2.21
N LYS A 96 -15.29 -22.17 3.36
CA LYS A 96 -14.81 -20.90 3.93
C LYS A 96 -13.34 -21.00 4.33
N GLU A 97 -12.97 -22.04 5.07
CA GLU A 97 -11.60 -22.31 5.49
C GLU A 97 -10.70 -22.52 4.27
N HIS A 98 -11.15 -23.35 3.32
CA HIS A 98 -10.43 -23.63 2.08
C HIS A 98 -10.13 -22.36 1.27
N THR A 99 -11.14 -21.51 1.07
CA THR A 99 -11.00 -20.25 0.33
C THR A 99 -10.07 -19.26 1.05
N THR A 100 -10.05 -19.28 2.38
CA THR A 100 -9.14 -18.44 3.18
C THR A 100 -7.67 -18.76 2.86
N PHE A 101 -7.34 -20.03 2.61
CA PHE A 101 -5.98 -20.43 2.25
C PHE A 101 -5.60 -20.12 0.80
N LEU A 102 -6.57 -20.16 -0.13
CA LEU A 102 -6.35 -19.93 -1.57
C LEU A 102 -6.30 -18.46 -1.99
N ASN A 103 -6.04 -17.54 -1.07
CA ASN A 103 -5.88 -16.14 -1.43
C ASN A 103 -4.63 -15.90 -2.31
N ASP A 104 -4.69 -14.88 -3.15
CA ASP A 104 -3.64 -14.54 -4.12
C ASP A 104 -2.29 -14.23 -3.46
N TRP A 105 -2.33 -13.62 -2.26
CA TRP A 105 -1.13 -13.29 -1.51
C TRP A 105 -0.30 -14.53 -1.12
N ASN A 106 -0.96 -15.56 -0.60
CA ASN A 106 -0.30 -16.82 -0.25
C ASN A 106 0.23 -17.51 -1.50
N SER A 107 -0.64 -17.72 -2.50
CA SER A 107 -0.28 -18.38 -3.76
C SER A 107 0.96 -17.76 -4.39
N MET A 108 1.01 -16.42 -4.44
CA MET A 108 2.17 -15.69 -4.93
C MET A 108 3.42 -15.92 -4.07
N ASN A 109 3.37 -15.77 -2.75
CA ASN A 109 4.56 -15.91 -1.91
C ASN A 109 5.19 -17.30 -2.00
N TYR A 110 4.39 -18.37 -2.02
CA TYR A 110 4.88 -19.74 -2.22
C TYR A 110 5.38 -20.01 -3.64
N ASN A 111 4.92 -19.23 -4.62
CA ASN A 111 5.44 -19.25 -5.99
C ASN A 111 6.70 -18.40 -6.15
N LEU A 112 6.98 -17.45 -5.26
CA LEU A 112 8.17 -16.60 -5.34
C LEU A 112 9.37 -17.14 -4.57
N CYS A 113 9.14 -17.98 -3.57
CA CYS A 113 10.22 -18.58 -2.78
C CYS A 113 10.22 -20.11 -2.92
N PRO A 114 11.39 -20.72 -3.18
CA PRO A 114 11.57 -22.17 -3.10
C PRO A 114 11.15 -22.74 -1.75
N TYR A 115 11.46 -22.04 -0.65
CA TYR A 115 11.00 -22.37 0.70
C TYR A 115 10.27 -21.19 1.33
N TYR A 116 9.18 -21.45 2.05
CA TYR A 116 8.36 -20.40 2.66
C TYR A 116 7.37 -20.96 3.68
N GLY A 117 6.83 -20.09 4.54
CA GLY A 117 5.66 -20.38 5.38
C GLY A 117 5.94 -20.83 6.81
N TYR A 118 7.20 -20.80 7.27
CA TYR A 118 7.61 -21.29 8.59
C TYR A 118 8.73 -20.42 9.19
N PRO A 119 8.83 -20.32 10.53
CA PRO A 119 9.97 -19.65 11.16
C PRO A 119 11.31 -20.26 10.72
N GLY A 120 12.22 -19.40 10.25
CA GLY A 120 13.57 -19.80 9.79
C GLY A 120 13.70 -20.14 8.31
N TRP A 121 12.63 -20.00 7.51
CA TRP A 121 12.66 -20.30 6.07
C TRP A 121 13.73 -19.52 5.31
N GLU A 122 14.06 -18.31 5.78
CA GLU A 122 15.09 -17.46 5.19
C GLU A 122 16.47 -18.11 5.24
N MET A 123 16.81 -18.74 6.37
CA MET A 123 18.11 -19.39 6.54
C MET A 123 18.21 -20.66 5.70
N ASP A 124 17.14 -21.44 5.59
CA ASP A 124 17.09 -22.58 4.68
C ASP A 124 17.27 -22.16 3.22
N MET A 125 16.68 -21.02 2.82
CA MET A 125 16.90 -20.40 1.51
C MET A 125 18.36 -19.97 1.32
N ILE A 126 18.92 -19.19 2.26
CA ILE A 126 20.29 -18.69 2.18
C ILE A 126 21.29 -19.86 2.11
N ASN A 127 21.19 -20.82 3.04
CA ASN A 127 22.12 -21.95 3.12
C ASN A 127 22.07 -22.85 1.88
N SER A 128 20.89 -23.03 1.29
CA SER A 128 20.73 -23.90 0.14
C SER A 128 21.26 -23.27 -1.15
N TYR A 129 21.12 -21.95 -1.33
CA TYR A 129 21.32 -21.32 -2.65
C TYR A 129 22.46 -20.30 -2.72
N GLU A 130 22.91 -19.66 -1.63
CA GLU A 130 23.89 -18.56 -1.70
C GLU A 130 25.19 -18.93 -2.43
N ASN A 131 25.66 -20.16 -2.26
CA ASN A 131 26.92 -20.64 -2.85
C ASN A 131 26.73 -21.36 -4.19
N GLN A 132 25.51 -21.47 -4.72
CA GLN A 132 25.26 -22.10 -6.01
C GLN A 132 25.59 -21.13 -7.16
N LYS A 133 26.15 -21.68 -8.24
CA LYS A 133 26.48 -20.92 -9.45
C LYS A 133 25.37 -21.06 -10.50
N ASN A 134 25.26 -20.06 -11.38
CA ASN A 134 24.33 -20.06 -12.52
C ASN A 134 22.85 -20.18 -12.11
N LEU A 135 22.48 -19.56 -10.99
CA LEU A 135 21.09 -19.48 -10.57
C LEU A 135 20.29 -18.60 -11.54
N PRO A 136 19.04 -18.94 -11.86
CA PRO A 136 18.16 -18.05 -12.60
C PRO A 136 17.83 -16.80 -11.77
N ASP A 137 17.51 -15.71 -12.45
CA ASP A 137 17.12 -14.42 -11.87
C ASP A 137 16.04 -14.56 -10.77
N SER A 138 15.05 -15.42 -10.99
CA SER A 138 13.97 -15.70 -10.04
C SER A 138 14.43 -16.31 -8.71
N ILE A 139 15.50 -17.12 -8.70
CA ILE A 139 16.05 -17.70 -7.46
C ILE A 139 16.95 -16.69 -6.76
N ILE A 140 17.70 -15.87 -7.51
CA ILE A 140 18.48 -14.77 -6.93
C ILE A 140 17.54 -13.72 -6.31
N TYR A 141 16.40 -13.44 -6.94
CA TYR A 141 15.34 -12.62 -6.37
C TYR A 141 14.78 -13.21 -5.07
N ALA A 142 14.52 -14.52 -5.04
CA ALA A 142 14.08 -15.22 -3.83
C ALA A 142 15.14 -15.18 -2.71
N LEU A 143 16.44 -15.27 -3.05
CA LEU A 143 17.54 -15.05 -2.11
C LEU A 143 17.54 -13.64 -1.55
N GLY A 144 17.38 -12.61 -2.40
CA GLY A 144 17.26 -11.22 -1.95
C GLY A 144 16.10 -11.03 -0.98
N ARG A 145 14.95 -11.66 -1.26
CA ARG A 145 13.81 -11.67 -0.33
C ARG A 145 14.10 -12.37 0.99
N ALA A 146 14.81 -13.50 0.97
CA ALA A 146 15.21 -14.21 2.18
C ALA A 146 16.13 -13.35 3.06
N TYR A 147 17.16 -12.74 2.47
CA TYR A 147 18.04 -11.79 3.16
C TYR A 147 17.27 -10.58 3.73
N SER A 148 16.38 -9.98 2.94
CA SER A 148 15.55 -8.84 3.34
C SER A 148 14.62 -9.19 4.51
N SER A 149 13.92 -10.33 4.41
CA SER A 149 13.02 -10.82 5.47
C SER A 149 13.79 -11.14 6.74
N PHE A 150 14.95 -11.79 6.63
CA PHE A 150 15.78 -12.13 7.77
C PHE A 150 16.26 -10.87 8.49
N ALA A 151 16.76 -9.87 7.76
CA ALA A 151 17.19 -8.59 8.34
C ALA A 151 16.04 -7.89 9.10
N SER A 152 14.83 -7.86 8.54
CA SER A 152 13.66 -7.30 9.23
C SER A 152 13.26 -8.12 10.46
N ASN A 153 13.32 -9.46 10.36
CA ASN A 153 12.95 -10.38 11.43
C ASN A 153 13.90 -10.35 12.63
N LEU A 154 15.16 -9.91 12.43
CA LEU A 154 16.08 -9.58 13.52
C LEU A 154 15.55 -8.42 14.40
N LEU A 155 14.77 -7.50 13.84
CA LEU A 155 14.28 -6.31 14.55
C LEU A 155 12.88 -6.49 15.15
N ASN A 156 11.97 -7.17 14.45
CA ASN A 156 10.57 -7.38 14.87
C ASN A 156 9.95 -8.60 14.18
N ASN A 157 8.80 -9.07 14.66
CA ASN A 157 8.07 -10.21 14.08
C ASN A 157 6.78 -9.78 13.35
N ASN A 158 6.85 -8.72 12.54
CA ASN A 158 5.67 -8.21 11.83
C ASN A 158 5.08 -9.22 10.82
N THR A 159 5.85 -10.21 10.39
CA THR A 159 5.42 -11.24 9.43
C THR A 159 4.77 -12.46 10.09
N GLY A 160 4.93 -12.65 11.41
CA GLY A 160 4.54 -13.89 12.10
C GLY A 160 5.44 -15.10 11.76
N LEU A 161 6.53 -14.88 11.02
CA LEU A 161 7.48 -15.90 10.55
C LEU A 161 8.91 -15.67 11.07
N ALA A 162 9.14 -14.74 11.99
CA ALA A 162 10.46 -14.56 12.58
C ALA A 162 10.83 -15.77 13.46
N ASP A 163 12.09 -16.21 13.37
CA ASP A 163 12.66 -17.10 14.38
C ASP A 163 12.97 -16.29 15.64
N GLN A 164 12.15 -16.46 16.67
CA GLN A 164 12.23 -15.72 17.93
C GLN A 164 13.58 -15.92 18.64
N MET A 165 14.28 -17.04 18.40
CA MET A 165 15.60 -17.28 19.01
C MET A 165 16.72 -16.43 18.39
N LEU A 166 16.50 -15.89 17.19
CA LEU A 166 17.48 -15.08 16.46
C LEU A 166 17.19 -13.58 16.52
N GLN A 167 15.99 -13.20 16.98
CA GLN A 167 15.58 -11.82 17.10
C GLN A 167 16.40 -11.08 18.16
N PHE A 168 16.67 -9.80 17.91
CA PHE A 168 17.36 -8.96 18.86
C PHE A 168 16.45 -8.56 20.02
N GLU A 169 16.97 -8.66 21.23
CA GLU A 169 16.36 -8.01 22.40
C GLU A 169 16.75 -6.53 22.39
N LEU A 170 15.82 -5.66 21.96
CA LEU A 170 16.08 -4.24 21.74
C LEU A 170 15.34 -3.38 22.77
N PRO A 171 16.00 -2.44 23.47
CA PRO A 171 15.31 -1.45 24.30
C PRO A 171 14.39 -0.58 23.44
N GLN A 172 13.32 -0.04 24.02
CA GLN A 172 12.34 0.79 23.31
C GLN A 172 12.84 2.21 22.98
N THR A 173 14.07 2.53 23.37
CA THR A 173 14.74 3.81 23.09
C THR A 173 15.42 3.82 21.73
N LYS A 174 15.81 5.01 21.26
CA LYS A 174 16.76 5.17 20.15
C LYS A 174 18.13 4.55 20.49
N ASN A 175 18.95 4.33 19.47
CA ASN A 175 20.25 3.66 19.58
C ASN A 175 20.16 2.27 20.24
N SER A 176 19.16 1.50 19.83
CA SER A 176 18.76 0.26 20.49
C SER A 176 19.65 -0.94 20.19
N MET A 177 20.27 -0.99 19.01
CA MET A 177 21.20 -2.08 18.66
C MET A 177 22.62 -1.76 19.10
N THR A 178 23.33 -2.76 19.62
CA THR A 178 24.77 -2.71 19.82
C THR A 178 25.52 -2.59 18.49
N ALA A 179 26.82 -2.28 18.53
CA ALA A 179 27.66 -2.25 17.33
C ALA A 179 27.62 -3.58 16.55
N GLU A 180 27.69 -4.71 17.25
CA GLU A 180 27.63 -6.05 16.65
C GLU A 180 26.26 -6.33 16.02
N GLN A 181 25.17 -5.98 16.71
CA GLN A 181 23.82 -6.14 16.18
C GLN A 181 23.57 -5.26 14.94
N LEU A 182 24.07 -4.02 14.95
CA LEU A 182 24.00 -3.11 13.81
C LEU A 182 24.80 -3.63 12.62
N GLU A 183 26.01 -4.14 12.85
CA GLU A 183 26.84 -4.77 11.81
C GLU A 183 26.14 -5.99 11.22
N LYS A 184 25.59 -6.86 12.07
CA LYS A 184 24.83 -8.04 11.64
C LYS A 184 23.60 -7.65 10.81
N TYR A 185 22.80 -6.69 11.28
CA TYR A 185 21.64 -6.19 10.53
C TYR A 185 22.05 -5.68 9.14
N ARG A 186 23.07 -4.81 9.09
CA ARG A 186 23.60 -4.26 7.83
C ARG A 186 24.10 -5.34 6.90
N PHE A 187 24.82 -6.35 7.41
CA PHE A 187 25.29 -7.46 6.61
C PHE A 187 24.15 -8.14 5.83
N TYR A 188 23.07 -8.52 6.51
CA TYR A 188 21.95 -9.20 5.84
C TYR A 188 21.17 -8.24 4.92
N ARG A 189 20.95 -6.99 5.34
CA ARG A 189 20.25 -6.00 4.51
C ARG A 189 21.03 -5.65 3.24
N HIS A 190 22.35 -5.45 3.34
CA HIS A 190 23.21 -5.16 2.20
C HIS A 190 23.35 -6.37 1.27
N LYS A 191 23.32 -7.60 1.81
CA LYS A 191 23.21 -8.80 0.98
C LYS A 191 21.91 -8.85 0.20
N ALA A 192 20.78 -8.43 0.78
CA ALA A 192 19.51 -8.32 0.06
C ALA A 192 19.62 -7.37 -1.14
N ILE A 193 20.19 -6.17 -0.89
CA ILE A 193 20.44 -5.15 -1.92
C ILE A 193 21.33 -5.70 -3.03
N GLU A 194 22.46 -6.35 -2.68
CA GLU A 194 23.37 -6.99 -3.63
C GLU A 194 22.63 -7.98 -4.54
N LYS A 195 21.72 -8.79 -3.99
CA LYS A 195 20.93 -9.73 -4.80
C LYS A 195 19.94 -9.01 -5.71
N PHE A 196 19.24 -7.98 -5.25
CA PHE A 196 18.31 -7.23 -6.11
C PHE A 196 19.03 -6.45 -7.21
N ASP A 197 20.21 -5.88 -6.92
CA ASP A 197 21.08 -5.24 -7.92
C ASP A 197 21.55 -6.25 -8.97
N LEU A 198 21.95 -7.46 -8.55
CA LEU A 198 22.32 -8.53 -9.46
C LEU A 198 21.15 -8.94 -10.38
N VAL A 199 19.94 -9.09 -9.83
CA VAL A 199 18.75 -9.36 -10.66
C VAL A 199 18.48 -8.21 -11.62
N THR A 200 18.68 -6.96 -11.21
CA THR A 200 18.56 -5.79 -12.09
C THR A 200 19.53 -5.84 -13.26
N GLN A 201 20.76 -6.29 -13.03
CA GLN A 201 21.76 -6.49 -14.10
C GLN A 201 21.39 -7.65 -15.03
N MET A 202 20.85 -8.74 -14.50
CA MET A 202 20.48 -9.93 -15.27
C MET A 202 19.19 -9.74 -16.09
N ASN A 203 18.19 -9.09 -15.50
CA ASN A 203 16.86 -8.89 -16.07
C ASN A 203 16.26 -7.57 -15.57
N PRO A 204 16.65 -6.42 -16.15
CA PRO A 204 16.16 -5.10 -15.73
C PRO A 204 14.65 -4.91 -15.95
N SER A 205 14.04 -5.73 -16.82
CA SER A 205 12.59 -5.74 -17.07
C SER A 205 11.79 -6.61 -16.11
N LEU A 206 12.43 -7.29 -15.15
CA LEU A 206 11.74 -8.13 -14.18
C LEU A 206 10.80 -7.28 -13.32
N GLU A 207 9.51 -7.60 -13.35
CA GLU A 207 8.49 -6.96 -12.52
C GLU A 207 8.36 -7.70 -11.19
N THR A 208 8.30 -6.94 -10.12
CA THR A 208 8.09 -7.41 -8.75
C THR A 208 6.75 -6.89 -8.21
N LEU A 209 6.42 -7.23 -6.97
CA LEU A 209 5.24 -6.72 -6.28
C LEU A 209 5.17 -5.20 -6.16
N ILE A 210 6.32 -4.54 -6.19
CA ILE A 210 6.41 -3.10 -6.03
C ILE A 210 6.93 -2.42 -7.31
N GLY A 211 6.93 -3.15 -8.43
CA GLY A 211 7.36 -2.68 -9.75
C GLY A 211 8.67 -3.27 -10.20
N ARG A 212 9.31 -2.64 -11.19
CA ARG A 212 10.57 -3.13 -11.75
C ARG A 212 11.60 -3.39 -10.65
N ILE A 213 12.41 -4.42 -10.87
CA ILE A 213 13.44 -4.86 -9.92
C ILE A 213 14.36 -3.73 -9.43
N GLY A 214 14.68 -2.76 -10.29
CA GLY A 214 15.45 -1.57 -9.89
C GLY A 214 14.76 -0.76 -8.80
N ILE A 215 13.43 -0.58 -8.87
CA ILE A 215 12.65 0.08 -7.81
C ILE A 215 12.65 -0.75 -6.54
N LYS A 216 12.60 -2.09 -6.63
CA LYS A 216 12.73 -2.95 -5.45
C LYS A 216 14.11 -2.81 -4.79
N ALA A 217 15.18 -2.76 -5.56
CA ALA A 217 16.53 -2.55 -5.03
C ALA A 217 16.63 -1.18 -4.32
N SER A 218 16.09 -0.12 -4.93
CA SER A 218 16.05 1.22 -4.33
C SER A 218 15.18 1.28 -3.09
N ASN A 219 14.02 0.63 -3.08
CA ASN A 219 13.17 0.58 -1.90
C ASN A 219 13.85 -0.19 -0.76
N GLU A 220 14.71 -1.17 -1.03
CA GLU A 220 15.47 -1.88 0.02
C GLU A 220 16.46 -0.94 0.76
N HIS A 221 17.04 0.03 0.06
CA HIS A 221 17.81 1.11 0.70
C HIS A 221 16.93 1.94 1.64
N LEU A 222 15.72 2.28 1.21
CA LEU A 222 14.80 3.10 1.99
C LEU A 222 14.18 2.34 3.17
N THR A 223 13.99 1.02 3.05
CA THR A 223 13.67 0.15 4.18
C THR A 223 14.79 0.20 5.21
N SER A 224 16.06 0.05 4.80
CA SER A 224 17.20 0.16 5.72
C SER A 224 17.30 1.54 6.38
N PHE A 225 17.12 2.61 5.60
CA PHE A 225 17.09 3.97 6.11
C PHE A 225 16.00 4.13 7.18
N LEU A 226 14.78 3.67 6.90
CA LEU A 226 13.66 3.82 7.81
C LEU A 226 13.85 2.99 9.09
N ASP A 227 14.28 1.74 8.97
CA ASP A 227 14.63 0.88 10.10
C ASP A 227 15.68 1.57 10.98
N LEU A 228 16.81 1.99 10.42
CA LEU A 228 17.87 2.64 11.21
C LEU A 228 17.42 3.98 11.79
N ARG A 229 16.55 4.74 11.13
CA ARG A 229 16.00 5.98 11.69
C ARG A 229 15.16 5.69 12.95
N VAL A 230 14.38 4.61 12.94
CA VAL A 230 13.51 4.20 14.04
C VAL A 230 14.29 3.54 15.18
N TYR A 231 15.21 2.62 14.86
CA TYR A 231 15.92 1.81 15.86
C TYR A 231 17.25 2.41 16.31
N GLN A 232 17.88 3.27 15.50
CA GLN A 232 19.15 3.94 15.79
C GLN A 232 18.93 5.45 15.87
N ASN A 233 19.38 6.18 14.86
CA ASN A 233 19.33 7.63 14.76
C ASN A 233 19.47 8.07 13.29
N GLU A 234 19.19 9.35 13.02
CA GLU A 234 19.23 9.94 11.68
C GLU A 234 20.63 9.80 11.01
N SER A 235 21.71 9.94 11.78
CA SER A 235 23.08 9.87 11.26
C SER A 235 23.49 8.47 10.82
N GLU A 236 22.99 7.42 11.47
CA GLU A 236 23.19 6.05 11.00
C GLU A 236 22.28 5.73 9.82
N ALA A 237 21.04 6.23 9.84
CA ALA A 237 20.08 6.04 8.76
C ALA A 237 20.56 6.64 7.44
N SER A 238 21.06 7.89 7.46
CA SER A 238 21.46 8.61 6.25
C SER A 238 22.60 7.92 5.48
N LYS A 239 23.40 7.06 6.15
CA LYS A 239 24.47 6.28 5.51
C LYS A 239 23.93 5.22 4.54
N GLU A 240 22.66 4.84 4.68
CA GLU A 240 22.03 3.84 3.82
C GLU A 240 21.54 4.44 2.49
N LEU A 241 21.47 5.77 2.38
CA LEU A 241 21.04 6.45 1.17
C LEU A 241 22.22 6.73 0.23
N LYS A 242 21.98 6.53 -1.06
CA LYS A 242 22.95 6.75 -2.15
C LYS A 242 22.35 7.71 -3.19
N PRO A 243 23.15 8.50 -3.90
CA PRO A 243 22.65 9.22 -5.06
C PRO A 243 22.12 8.26 -6.15
N GLY A 244 21.08 8.67 -6.87
CA GLY A 244 20.59 7.97 -8.06
C GLY A 244 19.70 6.74 -7.80
N LEU A 245 19.14 6.59 -6.58
CA LEU A 245 18.24 5.46 -6.28
C LEU A 245 16.93 5.52 -7.09
N TYR A 246 16.41 6.70 -7.37
CA TYR A 246 15.17 6.87 -8.11
C TYR A 246 15.41 7.62 -9.42
N ASN A 247 14.69 7.21 -10.47
CA ASN A 247 14.68 7.90 -11.76
C ASN A 247 13.94 9.26 -11.66
N ASP A 248 14.02 10.06 -12.72
CA ASP A 248 13.41 11.39 -12.74
C ASP A 248 11.89 11.35 -12.53
N PHE A 249 11.20 10.30 -12.99
CA PHE A 249 9.75 10.13 -12.77
C PHE A 249 9.42 10.11 -11.27
N TYR A 250 10.02 9.19 -10.51
CA TYR A 250 9.76 9.08 -9.06
C TYR A 250 10.22 10.32 -8.29
N ILE A 251 11.32 10.97 -8.70
CA ILE A 251 11.79 12.22 -8.10
C ILE A 251 10.81 13.36 -8.34
N SER A 252 10.34 13.54 -9.58
CA SER A 252 9.33 14.54 -9.93
C SER A 252 8.03 14.30 -9.18
N MET A 253 7.56 13.06 -9.13
CA MET A 253 6.35 12.69 -8.38
C MET A 253 6.47 13.01 -6.89
N ALA A 254 7.56 12.57 -6.24
CA ALA A 254 7.80 12.86 -4.83
C ALA A 254 7.82 14.38 -4.54
N LYS A 255 8.49 15.15 -5.40
CA LYS A 255 8.52 16.61 -5.27
C LYS A 255 7.14 17.23 -5.48
N ASN A 256 6.32 16.71 -6.40
CA ASN A 256 4.97 17.20 -6.66
C ASN A 256 4.04 16.96 -5.45
N TYR A 257 4.06 15.77 -4.85
CA TYR A 257 3.33 15.48 -3.62
C TYR A 257 3.73 16.43 -2.48
N LEU A 258 5.03 16.63 -2.26
CA LEU A 258 5.50 17.59 -1.26
C LEU A 258 5.09 19.02 -1.62
N ASN A 259 5.10 19.40 -2.90
CA ASN A 259 4.67 20.71 -3.37
C ASN A 259 3.16 20.95 -3.27
N SER A 260 2.33 19.91 -3.20
CA SER A 260 0.91 20.05 -2.83
C SER A 260 0.71 20.53 -1.40
N CYS A 261 1.66 20.23 -0.52
CA CYS A 261 1.52 20.49 0.91
C CYS A 261 1.96 21.92 1.27
N GLU A 262 1.18 22.58 2.13
CA GLU A 262 1.60 23.81 2.81
C GLU A 262 2.79 23.58 3.76
N LYS A 263 3.37 24.69 4.26
CA LYS A 263 4.52 24.64 5.17
C LYS A 263 4.19 23.88 6.46
N ASN A 264 5.12 23.06 6.95
CA ASN A 264 4.99 22.27 8.18
C ASN A 264 3.85 21.23 8.17
N ALA A 265 3.28 20.93 7.01
CA ALA A 265 2.16 20.00 6.88
C ALA A 265 2.49 18.59 7.41
N ILE A 266 1.43 17.83 7.72
CA ILE A 266 1.47 16.38 7.93
C ILE A 266 0.90 15.74 6.67
N LEU A 267 1.67 14.90 5.98
CA LEU A 267 1.25 14.18 4.79
C LEU A 267 1.16 12.67 5.10
N PHE A 268 -0.07 12.16 5.16
CA PHE A 268 -0.32 10.73 5.23
C PHE A 268 -0.16 10.09 3.84
N THR A 269 0.50 8.94 3.83
CA THR A 269 0.80 8.11 2.64
C THR A 269 0.58 6.63 2.98
N ASN A 270 0.66 5.73 2.02
CA ASN A 270 0.52 4.29 2.27
C ASN A 270 1.51 3.46 1.43
N GLY A 271 2.07 2.43 2.04
CA GLY A 271 3.00 1.52 1.35
C GLY A 271 4.30 2.17 0.88
N ASP A 272 5.16 1.35 0.30
CA ASP A 272 6.55 1.74 0.03
C ASP A 272 6.66 2.76 -1.10
N ASN A 273 5.96 2.53 -2.23
CA ASN A 273 6.09 3.36 -3.43
C ASN A 273 5.56 4.80 -3.26
N ASP A 274 4.60 5.02 -2.36
CA ASP A 274 4.09 6.37 -2.07
C ASP A 274 4.95 7.07 -1.02
N THR A 275 5.65 6.32 -0.16
CA THR A 275 6.38 6.88 0.98
C THR A 275 7.86 7.08 0.66
N TYR A 276 8.53 6.07 0.13
CA TYR A 276 10.00 6.00 0.07
C TYR A 276 10.61 7.05 -0.88
N PRO A 277 10.06 7.31 -2.07
CA PRO A 277 10.53 8.42 -2.90
C PRO A 277 10.45 9.78 -2.18
N LEU A 278 9.43 10.01 -1.35
CA LEU A 278 9.30 11.25 -0.55
C LEU A 278 10.42 11.34 0.48
N LEU A 279 10.64 10.26 1.26
CA LEU A 279 11.71 10.21 2.26
C LEU A 279 13.09 10.41 1.61
N TYR A 280 13.30 9.84 0.42
CA TYR A 280 14.53 10.00 -0.35
C TYR A 280 14.76 11.47 -0.74
N VAL A 281 13.79 12.15 -1.37
CA VAL A 281 13.99 13.54 -1.78
C VAL A 281 14.14 14.49 -0.59
N GLN A 282 13.52 14.19 0.56
CA GLN A 282 13.71 14.96 1.78
C GLN A 282 15.12 14.76 2.36
N SER A 283 15.53 13.51 2.56
CA SER A 283 16.74 13.17 3.32
C SER A 283 18.01 13.25 2.49
N GLN A 284 17.95 12.85 1.21
CA GLN A 284 19.10 12.85 0.30
C GLN A 284 19.23 14.16 -0.48
N LEU A 285 18.12 14.81 -0.84
CA LEU A 285 18.12 16.02 -1.69
C LEU A 285 17.75 17.30 -0.93
N GLY A 286 17.41 17.21 0.37
CA GLY A 286 17.07 18.38 1.20
C GLY A 286 15.80 19.10 0.76
N PHE A 287 14.88 18.43 0.06
CA PHE A 287 13.70 19.06 -0.51
C PHE A 287 12.50 18.98 0.44
N ARG A 288 11.89 20.12 0.79
CA ARG A 288 10.67 20.19 1.65
C ARG A 288 10.80 19.36 2.93
N THR A 289 11.92 19.52 3.62
CA THR A 289 12.22 18.85 4.90
C THR A 289 11.33 19.32 6.06
N ASP A 290 10.45 20.30 5.81
CA ASP A 290 9.45 20.83 6.74
C ASP A 290 8.17 19.98 6.80
N VAL A 291 7.86 19.22 5.74
CA VAL A 291 6.66 18.37 5.68
C VAL A 291 6.93 17.05 6.41
N GLN A 292 6.05 16.66 7.32
CA GLN A 292 6.13 15.35 7.96
C GLN A 292 5.43 14.30 7.11
N VAL A 293 6.19 13.42 6.46
CA VAL A 293 5.65 12.26 5.75
C VAL A 293 5.39 11.14 6.76
N VAL A 294 4.16 10.61 6.75
CA VAL A 294 3.70 9.55 7.65
C VAL A 294 3.08 8.43 6.83
N ASN A 295 3.69 7.24 6.88
CA ASN A 295 3.12 6.06 6.28
C ASN A 295 2.04 5.49 7.21
N PHE A 296 0.79 5.64 6.79
CA PHE A 296 -0.39 5.25 7.55
C PHE A 296 -0.43 3.75 7.87
N SER A 297 0.06 2.90 6.96
CA SER A 297 0.13 1.45 7.16
C SER A 297 1.10 1.06 8.30
N LEU A 298 2.10 1.90 8.58
CA LEU A 298 3.07 1.66 9.66
C LEU A 298 2.62 2.23 11.01
N LEU A 299 1.53 3.01 11.08
CA LEU A 299 0.95 3.51 12.34
C LEU A 299 0.25 2.42 13.18
N MET A 300 0.46 1.15 12.85
CA MET A 300 0.20 0.01 13.74
C MET A 300 1.40 -0.34 14.62
N THR A 301 2.60 0.16 14.28
CA THR A 301 3.86 -0.21 14.94
C THR A 301 4.25 0.84 15.98
N GLU A 302 4.31 0.45 17.26
CA GLU A 302 4.61 1.36 18.38
C GLU A 302 5.90 2.16 18.19
N ARG A 303 6.97 1.53 17.69
CA ARG A 303 8.27 2.19 17.46
C ARG A 303 8.18 3.23 16.36
N TYR A 304 7.42 2.95 15.31
CA TYR A 304 7.19 3.90 14.23
C TYR A 304 6.42 5.13 14.74
N ILE A 305 5.33 4.91 15.49
CA ILE A 305 4.54 5.98 16.12
C ILE A 305 5.44 6.82 17.04
N ASN A 306 6.19 6.17 17.94
CA ASN A 306 7.05 6.86 18.89
C ASN A 306 8.23 7.59 18.23
N SER A 307 8.64 7.19 17.01
CA SER A 307 9.69 7.90 16.27
C SER A 307 9.32 9.33 15.88
N PHE A 308 8.03 9.68 15.88
CA PHE A 308 7.53 11.02 15.56
C PHE A 308 7.43 11.97 16.75
N ARG A 309 7.80 11.53 17.96
CA ARG A 309 7.82 12.38 19.15
C ARG A 309 9.00 13.36 19.17
N ASP A 310 10.00 13.10 18.35
CA ASP A 310 11.11 14.01 18.11
C ASP A 310 10.93 14.70 16.76
N SER A 311 11.61 15.84 16.58
CA SER A 311 11.75 16.47 15.26
C SER A 311 12.43 15.53 14.28
N ILE A 312 11.94 15.54 13.03
CA ILE A 312 12.53 14.78 11.92
C ILE A 312 12.94 15.80 10.87
N LEU A 313 14.23 15.83 10.53
CA LEU A 313 14.81 16.89 9.71
C LEU A 313 14.45 18.28 10.27
N THR A 314 13.72 19.11 9.52
CA THR A 314 13.25 20.42 9.99
C THR A 314 11.77 20.43 10.39
N ALA A 315 11.07 19.29 10.27
CA ALA A 315 9.68 19.18 10.68
C ALA A 315 9.58 19.09 12.22
N PRO A 316 8.65 19.83 12.86
CA PRO A 316 8.42 19.72 14.29
C PRO A 316 7.83 18.33 14.64
N PRO A 317 7.92 17.89 15.90
CA PRO A 317 7.30 16.66 16.36
C PRO A 317 5.82 16.57 16.00
N LEU A 318 5.30 15.35 15.84
CA LEU A 318 3.87 15.16 15.68
C LEU A 318 3.16 15.29 17.04
N PRO A 319 1.95 15.90 17.07
CA PRO A 319 1.20 16.07 18.30
C PRO A 319 0.53 14.75 18.71
N ILE A 320 1.29 13.83 19.32
CA ILE A 320 0.80 12.52 19.76
C ILE A 320 0.65 12.54 21.28
N THR A 321 -0.57 12.37 21.78
CA THR A 321 -0.88 12.50 23.21
C THR A 321 -1.02 11.17 23.93
N PHE A 322 -1.29 10.07 23.23
CA PHE A 322 -1.10 8.74 23.82
C PHE A 322 0.36 8.56 24.24
N THR A 323 0.61 7.95 25.40
CA THR A 323 1.98 7.64 25.85
C THR A 323 2.49 6.36 25.18
N PRO A 324 3.82 6.10 25.14
CA PRO A 324 4.36 4.83 24.63
C PRO A 324 3.71 3.59 25.26
N GLU A 325 3.41 3.62 26.55
CA GLU A 325 2.81 2.51 27.30
C GLU A 325 1.36 2.24 26.86
N MET A 326 0.59 3.31 26.62
CA MET A 326 -0.81 3.20 26.18
C MET A 326 -0.96 2.53 24.80
N ILE A 327 0.07 2.59 23.96
CA ILE A 327 0.07 2.03 22.61
C ILE A 327 0.98 0.80 22.47
N ALA A 328 1.55 0.33 23.59
CA ALA A 328 2.52 -0.75 23.59
C ALA A 328 1.90 -2.10 23.20
N GLY A 329 2.63 -2.89 22.40
CA GLY A 329 2.20 -4.20 21.93
C GLY A 329 0.81 -4.17 21.29
N ASN A 330 -0.11 -4.97 21.83
CA ASN A 330 -1.48 -5.08 21.30
C ASN A 330 -2.47 -4.07 21.89
N ASN A 331 -2.03 -3.18 22.79
CA ASN A 331 -2.92 -2.19 23.40
C ASN A 331 -3.53 -1.31 22.31
N ARG A 332 -4.87 -1.20 22.31
CA ARG A 332 -5.65 -0.39 21.35
C ARG A 332 -5.35 -0.71 19.88
N ASN A 333 -4.90 -1.94 19.57
CA ASN A 333 -4.78 -2.40 18.19
C ASN A 333 -6.12 -2.36 17.47
N ILE A 334 -7.20 -2.67 18.20
CA ILE A 334 -8.58 -2.65 17.75
C ILE A 334 -9.39 -1.85 18.76
N VAL A 335 -10.22 -0.93 18.28
CA VAL A 335 -11.23 -0.21 19.06
C VAL A 335 -12.60 -0.52 18.46
N LEU A 336 -13.50 -1.08 19.28
CA LEU A 336 -14.85 -1.43 18.86
C LEU A 336 -15.73 -0.19 18.78
N ILE A 337 -16.68 -0.15 17.84
CA ILE A 337 -17.75 0.85 17.81
C ILE A 337 -19.03 0.16 18.30
N THR A 338 -19.55 0.58 19.47
CA THR A 338 -20.66 -0.13 20.14
C THR A 338 -22.03 0.49 19.91
N ASN A 339 -22.10 1.74 19.43
CA ASN A 339 -23.36 2.47 19.19
C ASN A 339 -24.28 2.53 20.43
N GLU A 340 -23.69 2.61 21.61
CA GLU A 340 -24.39 2.82 22.89
C GLU A 340 -24.95 4.25 23.03
N ASN A 341 -24.45 5.18 22.23
CA ASN A 341 -24.88 6.57 22.17
C ASN A 341 -25.07 7.00 20.70
N GLU A 342 -26.20 7.62 20.40
CA GLU A 342 -26.49 8.17 19.07
C GLU A 342 -25.91 9.58 18.86
N ASN A 343 -25.55 10.28 19.94
CA ASN A 343 -24.98 11.61 19.83
C ASN A 343 -23.54 11.56 19.29
N PRO A 344 -23.14 12.52 18.42
CA PRO A 344 -21.75 12.65 18.01
C PRO A 344 -20.82 12.89 19.20
N ILE A 345 -19.63 12.29 19.18
CA ILE A 345 -18.54 12.58 20.11
C ILE A 345 -17.49 13.45 19.41
N ASP A 346 -17.04 14.53 20.07
CA ASP A 346 -15.93 15.30 19.54
C ASP A 346 -14.61 14.52 19.68
N ILE A 347 -13.72 14.62 18.69
CA ILE A 347 -12.48 13.84 18.66
C ILE A 347 -11.62 14.07 19.92
N PRO A 348 -11.39 15.31 20.41
CA PRO A 348 -10.70 15.50 21.69
C PRO A 348 -11.30 14.70 22.86
N SER A 349 -12.63 14.73 23.03
CA SER A 349 -13.31 13.92 24.05
C SER A 349 -13.19 12.43 23.81
N LEU A 350 -13.23 11.97 22.56
CA LEU A 350 -13.00 10.57 22.21
C LEU A 350 -11.60 10.10 22.61
N ILE A 351 -10.58 10.93 22.38
CA ILE A 351 -9.20 10.60 22.74
C ILE A 351 -9.06 10.49 24.26
N GLU A 352 -9.62 11.43 25.02
CA GLU A 352 -9.63 11.35 26.49
C GLU A 352 -10.43 10.14 26.99
N PHE A 353 -11.55 9.81 26.34
CA PHE A 353 -12.31 8.60 26.61
C PHE A 353 -11.43 7.35 26.42
N LEU A 354 -10.72 7.24 25.29
CA LEU A 354 -9.91 6.06 24.96
C LEU A 354 -8.60 5.98 25.75
N LYS A 355 -8.11 7.06 26.36
CA LYS A 355 -6.99 7.02 27.31
C LYS A 355 -7.35 6.37 28.64
N ASN A 356 -8.63 6.36 29.01
CA ASN A 356 -9.07 5.71 30.24
C ASN A 356 -9.06 4.18 30.11
N GLU A 357 -8.20 3.53 30.88
CA GLU A 357 -8.03 2.07 30.92
C GLU A 357 -9.29 1.31 31.38
N SER A 358 -10.29 1.98 31.99
CA SER A 358 -11.56 1.35 32.35
C SER A 358 -12.55 1.22 31.18
N HIS A 359 -12.33 1.92 30.07
CA HIS A 359 -13.24 1.90 28.92
C HIS A 359 -12.95 0.72 27.98
N ILE A 360 -13.18 -0.46 28.52
CA ILE A 360 -12.97 -1.76 27.86
C ILE A 360 -14.26 -2.59 27.91
N LYS A 361 -14.43 -3.47 26.92
CA LYS A 361 -15.51 -4.46 26.86
C LYS A 361 -14.91 -5.86 26.79
N ASP A 362 -15.52 -6.77 27.53
CA ASP A 362 -15.19 -8.20 27.47
C ASP A 362 -15.87 -8.84 26.25
N TYR A 363 -15.11 -9.58 25.46
CA TYR A 363 -15.61 -10.36 24.33
C TYR A 363 -15.01 -11.77 24.36
N GLY A 364 -15.64 -12.66 25.12
CA GLY A 364 -15.10 -13.97 25.42
C GLY A 364 -13.91 -13.88 26.38
N THR A 365 -12.74 -14.35 25.97
CA THR A 365 -11.49 -14.26 26.75
C THR A 365 -10.70 -12.98 26.48
N GLU A 366 -11.09 -12.21 25.47
CA GLU A 366 -10.38 -11.02 25.02
C GLU A 366 -11.07 -9.75 25.53
N LYS A 367 -10.28 -8.68 25.66
CA LYS A 367 -10.75 -7.36 26.10
C LYS A 367 -10.39 -6.32 25.06
N TYR A 368 -11.35 -5.49 24.70
CA TYR A 368 -11.16 -4.46 23.69
C TYR A 368 -11.56 -3.10 24.22
N PHE A 369 -10.79 -2.07 23.85
CA PHE A 369 -11.25 -0.69 23.99
C PHE A 369 -12.44 -0.46 23.08
N TYR A 370 -13.31 0.48 23.45
CA TYR A 370 -14.49 0.80 22.65
C TYR A 370 -14.74 2.29 22.54
N CYS A 371 -15.48 2.68 21.50
CA CYS A 371 -16.08 3.99 21.31
C CYS A 371 -17.62 3.83 21.41
N PRO A 372 -18.32 4.68 22.17
CA PRO A 372 -19.76 4.52 22.39
C PRO A 372 -20.62 4.93 21.18
N THR A 373 -20.06 5.54 20.14
CA THR A 373 -20.82 6.08 19.00
C THR A 373 -20.06 5.87 17.68
N HIS A 374 -20.80 5.83 16.57
CA HIS A 374 -20.28 5.85 15.20
C HIS A 374 -20.25 7.26 14.60
N ALA A 375 -20.76 8.26 15.32
CA ALA A 375 -20.82 9.65 14.88
C ALA A 375 -19.73 10.48 15.58
N PHE A 376 -18.98 11.25 14.79
CA PHE A 376 -17.80 11.98 15.21
C PHE A 376 -17.86 13.43 14.80
N SER A 377 -17.23 14.31 15.58
CA SER A 377 -17.05 15.71 15.23
C SER A 377 -15.66 16.25 15.53
N LEU A 378 -15.20 17.22 14.76
CA LEU A 378 -13.95 17.94 14.97
C LEU A 378 -14.18 19.42 14.68
N THR A 379 -14.03 20.26 15.70
CA THR A 379 -14.17 21.71 15.56
C THR A 379 -12.90 22.33 14.98
N SER A 380 -13.08 23.22 14.01
CA SER A 380 -12.02 24.08 13.47
C SER A 380 -12.36 25.57 13.66
N PRO A 381 -11.39 26.48 13.53
CA PRO A 381 -11.66 27.92 13.55
C PRO A 381 -12.66 28.39 12.49
N ASN A 382 -12.77 27.68 11.36
CA ASN A 382 -13.55 28.10 10.19
C ASN A 382 -14.78 27.22 9.93
N GLY A 383 -15.16 26.35 10.87
CA GLY A 383 -16.32 25.46 10.75
C GLY A 383 -16.14 24.13 11.48
N ASN A 384 -17.21 23.34 11.54
CA ASN A 384 -17.20 22.02 12.16
C ASN A 384 -17.16 20.92 11.10
N ILE A 385 -16.36 19.89 11.36
CA ILE A 385 -16.32 18.65 10.60
C ILE A 385 -17.16 17.63 11.35
N GLU A 386 -18.19 17.09 10.72
CA GLU A 386 -19.06 16.06 11.29
C GLU A 386 -19.24 14.91 10.29
N TRP A 387 -19.01 13.69 10.75
CA TRP A 387 -19.12 12.48 9.94
C TRP A 387 -19.58 11.29 10.77
N SER A 388 -20.05 10.25 10.09
CA SER A 388 -20.39 8.96 10.69
C SER A 388 -19.60 7.87 10.00
N ASN A 389 -19.26 6.81 10.72
CA ASN A 389 -18.57 5.65 10.17
C ASN A 389 -19.15 4.35 10.72
N ASP A 390 -19.87 3.62 9.87
CA ASP A 390 -20.64 2.43 10.26
C ASP A 390 -19.79 1.14 10.35
N ILE A 391 -18.46 1.25 10.29
CA ILE A 391 -17.59 0.11 10.55
C ILE A 391 -17.74 -0.36 12.00
N PRO A 392 -17.69 -1.67 12.27
CA PRO A 392 -17.87 -2.21 13.62
C PRO A 392 -16.65 -1.97 14.54
N TYR A 393 -15.51 -1.62 13.98
CA TYR A 393 -14.27 -1.33 14.70
C TYR A 393 -13.30 -0.56 13.82
N PHE A 394 -12.29 0.08 14.44
CA PHE A 394 -11.16 0.69 13.76
C PHE A 394 -9.83 0.31 14.43
N PHE A 395 -8.74 0.50 13.71
CA PHE A 395 -7.42 0.06 14.13
C PHE A 395 -6.58 1.19 14.73
N LYS A 396 -5.46 0.83 15.38
CA LYS A 396 -4.51 1.77 16.02
C LYS A 396 -4.04 2.89 15.09
N ASN A 397 -3.84 2.62 13.81
CA ASN A 397 -3.47 3.65 12.84
C ASN A 397 -4.52 4.77 12.73
N HIS A 398 -5.81 4.44 12.67
CA HIS A 398 -6.90 5.43 12.71
C HIS A 398 -6.93 6.15 14.07
N LEU A 399 -6.78 5.42 15.18
CA LEU A 399 -6.73 6.02 16.51
C LEU A 399 -5.63 7.09 16.63
N ILE A 400 -4.42 6.78 16.16
CA ILE A 400 -3.28 7.70 16.22
C ILE A 400 -3.46 8.88 15.27
N MET A 401 -4.07 8.68 14.10
CA MET A 401 -4.45 9.80 13.24
C MET A 401 -5.45 10.72 13.94
N LEU A 402 -6.49 10.17 14.58
CA LEU A 402 -7.47 10.96 15.33
C LEU A 402 -6.84 11.69 16.52
N ASP A 403 -5.88 11.06 17.22
CA ASP A 403 -5.09 11.70 18.28
C ASP A 403 -4.31 12.90 17.76
N MET A 404 -3.63 12.73 16.63
CA MET A 404 -2.94 13.83 15.95
C MET A 404 -3.90 14.95 15.57
N LEU A 405 -5.08 14.64 15.03
CA LEU A 405 -6.08 15.64 14.68
C LEU A 405 -6.58 16.42 15.91
N ALA A 406 -6.87 15.74 17.02
CA ALA A 406 -7.31 16.36 18.26
C ALA A 406 -6.26 17.32 18.83
N ALA A 407 -4.99 16.91 18.84
CA ALA A 407 -3.92 17.65 19.49
C ALA A 407 -3.26 18.71 18.60
N ASN A 408 -3.52 18.68 17.28
CA ASN A 408 -2.92 19.60 16.31
C ASN A 408 -3.42 21.05 16.43
N ASN A 409 -4.60 21.30 17.04
CA ASN A 409 -5.21 22.64 17.14
C ASN A 409 -5.24 23.43 15.81
N TRP A 410 -5.28 22.72 14.67
CA TRP A 410 -5.17 23.30 13.33
C TRP A 410 -3.89 24.10 13.05
N GLU A 411 -2.83 23.91 13.84
CA GLU A 411 -1.53 24.59 13.65
C GLU A 411 -0.78 24.05 12.43
N ARG A 412 -0.92 22.75 12.14
CA ARG A 412 -0.31 22.10 10.98
C ARG A 412 -1.39 21.68 9.97
N PRO A 413 -1.26 22.05 8.69
CA PRO A 413 -2.12 21.52 7.64
C PRO A 413 -2.03 19.99 7.54
N VAL A 414 -3.16 19.30 7.42
CA VAL A 414 -3.22 17.84 7.33
C VAL A 414 -3.60 17.43 5.91
N TYR A 415 -2.78 16.56 5.32
CA TYR A 415 -2.88 16.09 3.96
C TYR A 415 -2.88 14.57 3.87
N PHE A 416 -3.53 14.05 2.84
CA PHE A 416 -3.57 12.63 2.47
C PHE A 416 -3.17 12.47 1.02
N ALA A 417 -2.26 11.56 0.70
CA ALA A 417 -1.95 11.24 -0.69
C ALA A 417 -3.20 10.70 -1.40
N ASN A 418 -3.44 11.14 -2.63
CA ASN A 418 -4.63 10.77 -3.39
C ASN A 418 -4.63 9.31 -3.93
N THR A 419 -3.59 8.56 -3.62
CA THR A 419 -3.40 7.13 -3.92
C THR A 419 -3.78 6.22 -2.74
N MET A 420 -4.07 6.81 -1.57
CA MET A 420 -4.54 6.06 -0.41
C MET A 420 -5.93 5.46 -0.68
N SER A 421 -6.16 4.28 -0.09
CA SER A 421 -7.47 3.63 -0.14
C SER A 421 -8.48 4.41 0.72
N GLN A 422 -9.74 4.46 0.26
CA GLN A 422 -10.81 5.27 0.87
C GLN A 422 -11.05 4.94 2.36
N ASP A 423 -10.88 3.68 2.74
CA ASP A 423 -11.00 3.22 4.14
C ASP A 423 -9.96 3.85 5.08
N TYR A 424 -8.84 4.37 4.55
CA TYR A 424 -7.85 5.07 5.37
C TYR A 424 -8.26 6.51 5.69
N TYR A 425 -9.17 7.12 4.91
CA TYR A 425 -9.64 8.48 5.15
C TYR A 425 -10.65 8.56 6.29
N PHE A 426 -11.18 7.42 6.76
CA PHE A 426 -12.10 7.37 7.89
C PHE A 426 -13.34 8.26 7.69
N GLU A 427 -13.90 8.24 6.47
CA GLU A 427 -15.07 9.04 6.03
C GLU A 427 -14.86 10.57 6.01
N LEU A 428 -13.61 11.04 6.19
CA LEU A 428 -13.25 12.45 6.08
C LEU A 428 -13.20 12.96 4.63
N SER A 429 -13.41 12.10 3.63
CA SER A 429 -13.27 12.44 2.21
C SER A 429 -14.20 13.57 1.74
N ASN A 430 -15.37 13.72 2.38
CA ASN A 430 -16.31 14.83 2.16
C ASN A 430 -15.76 16.21 2.57
N TYR A 431 -14.65 16.23 3.29
CA TYR A 431 -13.98 17.43 3.82
C TYR A 431 -12.61 17.65 3.17
N PHE A 432 -12.37 16.97 2.05
CA PHE A 432 -11.11 17.08 1.33
C PHE A 432 -11.16 18.17 0.27
N ARG A 433 -10.03 18.86 0.09
CA ARG A 433 -9.74 19.71 -1.06
C ARG A 433 -8.54 19.17 -1.82
N LEU A 434 -8.64 19.06 -3.15
CA LEU A 434 -7.54 18.59 -3.98
C LEU A 434 -6.53 19.72 -4.26
N ASP A 435 -5.44 19.76 -3.50
CA ASP A 435 -4.37 20.79 -3.61
C ASP A 435 -3.22 20.35 -4.55
N GLY A 436 -3.47 19.39 -5.45
CA GLY A 436 -2.52 18.85 -6.41
C GLY A 436 -2.60 17.34 -6.45
N LEU A 437 -1.59 16.64 -5.94
CA LEU A 437 -1.60 15.18 -5.79
C LEU A 437 -2.01 14.73 -4.38
N ALA A 438 -2.27 15.67 -3.48
CA ALA A 438 -2.71 15.38 -2.11
C ALA A 438 -4.03 16.10 -1.80
N TYR A 439 -4.85 15.44 -0.98
CA TYR A 439 -6.06 15.99 -0.40
C TYR A 439 -5.74 16.70 0.91
N ARG A 440 -6.10 17.97 1.02
CA ARG A 440 -6.08 18.73 2.27
C ARG A 440 -7.37 18.51 3.04
N LEU A 441 -7.29 18.23 4.34
CA LEU A 441 -8.47 18.29 5.22
C LEU A 441 -8.86 19.74 5.50
N THR A 442 -10.11 20.10 5.22
CA THR A 442 -10.69 21.43 5.48
C THR A 442 -12.07 21.30 6.12
N PRO A 443 -12.61 22.31 6.81
CA PRO A 443 -13.97 22.24 7.37
C PRO A 443 -15.07 22.39 6.33
N GLU A 444 -14.73 22.64 5.06
CA GLU A 444 -15.70 22.80 3.98
C GLU A 444 -16.22 21.43 3.55
N LYS A 445 -17.48 21.17 3.87
CA LYS A 445 -18.17 19.94 3.47
C LYS A 445 -18.64 20.07 2.02
N LYS A 446 -18.10 19.24 1.13
CA LYS A 446 -18.68 18.99 -0.20
C LYS A 446 -18.93 17.49 -0.32
N PRO A 447 -20.20 17.05 -0.42
CA PRO A 447 -20.52 15.63 -0.61
C PRO A 447 -19.73 15.06 -1.78
N GLU A 448 -19.20 13.85 -1.65
CA GLU A 448 -18.59 13.17 -2.78
C GLU A 448 -19.58 13.05 -3.93
N GLU A 449 -19.22 13.61 -5.07
CA GLU A 449 -19.88 13.32 -6.33
C GLU A 449 -19.31 12.01 -6.87
N SER A 450 -20.15 11.18 -7.50
CA SER A 450 -19.76 9.85 -7.99
C SER A 450 -18.36 9.86 -8.62
N TYR A 451 -17.44 9.10 -8.01
CA TYR A 451 -16.06 8.90 -8.46
C TYR A 451 -15.10 10.10 -8.31
N SER A 452 -15.46 11.17 -7.59
CA SER A 452 -14.60 12.33 -7.35
C SER A 452 -14.50 12.71 -5.86
N THR A 453 -13.41 12.32 -5.21
CA THR A 453 -13.12 12.69 -3.82
C THR A 453 -12.65 14.15 -3.71
N GLY A 454 -13.25 14.88 -2.76
CA GLY A 454 -12.91 16.25 -2.39
C GLY A 454 -13.32 17.34 -3.40
N HIS A 455 -13.39 18.58 -2.94
CA HIS A 455 -13.64 19.76 -3.78
C HIS A 455 -12.35 20.34 -4.37
N ILE A 456 -12.47 21.33 -5.25
CA ILE A 456 -11.36 21.92 -6.01
C ILE A 456 -11.33 23.43 -5.79
N ASP A 457 -10.17 23.94 -5.39
CA ASP A 457 -9.80 25.34 -5.57
C ASP A 457 -9.02 25.43 -6.89
N SER A 458 -9.68 25.99 -7.91
CA SER A 458 -9.17 25.92 -9.29
C SER A 458 -7.90 26.75 -9.49
N ASP A 459 -7.76 27.87 -8.79
CA ASP A 459 -6.60 28.76 -8.91
C ASP A 459 -5.37 28.12 -8.27
N LEU A 460 -5.53 27.54 -7.08
CA LEU A 460 -4.46 26.79 -6.41
C LEU A 460 -4.05 25.55 -7.21
N LEU A 461 -5.02 24.73 -7.61
CA LEU A 461 -4.75 23.49 -8.34
C LEU A 461 -4.13 23.77 -9.71
N TYR A 462 -4.62 24.77 -10.44
CA TYR A 462 -4.03 25.21 -11.70
C TYR A 462 -2.58 25.66 -11.50
N ASN A 463 -2.31 26.51 -10.52
CA ASN A 463 -0.94 26.97 -10.27
C ASN A 463 0.00 25.81 -9.92
N ASN A 464 -0.46 24.85 -9.12
CA ASN A 464 0.34 23.69 -8.76
C ASN A 464 0.66 22.83 -9.99
N LEU A 465 -0.35 22.40 -10.76
CA LEU A 465 -0.16 21.51 -11.91
C LEU A 465 0.59 22.16 -13.06
N MET A 466 0.30 23.43 -13.36
CA MET A 466 0.76 24.10 -14.57
C MET A 466 2.08 24.85 -14.37
N ASN A 467 2.36 25.34 -13.16
CA ASN A 467 3.49 26.25 -12.92
C ASN A 467 4.50 25.70 -11.90
N LYS A 468 4.05 24.99 -10.86
CA LYS A 468 4.92 24.56 -9.74
C LYS A 468 5.48 23.16 -9.92
N PHE A 469 4.71 22.25 -10.51
CA PHE A 469 5.07 20.84 -10.62
C PHE A 469 6.09 20.58 -11.72
N SER A 470 6.87 19.53 -11.51
CA SER A 470 7.81 18.98 -12.48
C SER A 470 7.26 17.68 -13.04
N TRP A 471 7.32 17.50 -14.36
CA TRP A 471 6.78 16.33 -15.04
C TRP A 471 7.86 15.56 -15.82
N GLN A 472 9.09 15.57 -15.32
CA GLN A 472 10.21 14.82 -15.93
C GLN A 472 10.00 13.31 -15.77
N GLY A 473 10.51 12.53 -16.73
CA GLY A 473 10.40 11.07 -16.74
C GLY A 473 9.05 10.50 -17.20
N PHE A 474 8.10 11.35 -17.63
CA PHE A 474 6.80 10.91 -18.14
C PHE A 474 6.82 10.40 -19.59
N ASP A 475 7.95 10.50 -20.28
CA ASP A 475 8.11 10.15 -21.69
C ASP A 475 8.24 8.64 -21.96
N SER A 476 8.60 7.85 -20.94
CA SER A 476 8.71 6.39 -21.05
C SER A 476 8.39 5.65 -19.73
N PRO A 477 7.13 5.72 -19.24
CA PRO A 477 6.74 5.09 -17.98
C PRO A 477 6.78 3.56 -18.08
N SER A 478 7.22 2.92 -17.01
CA SER A 478 7.05 1.50 -16.74
C SER A 478 5.59 1.15 -16.43
N LYS A 479 5.28 -0.16 -16.34
CA LYS A 479 3.91 -0.63 -16.06
C LYS A 479 3.32 -0.03 -14.78
N ASN A 480 4.12 0.15 -13.74
CA ASN A 480 3.66 0.72 -12.47
C ASN A 480 3.50 2.24 -12.55
N GLU A 481 4.40 2.91 -13.27
CA GLU A 481 4.35 4.36 -13.48
C GLU A 481 3.12 4.73 -14.32
N LEU A 482 2.69 3.86 -15.24
CA LEU A 482 1.44 4.03 -15.99
C LEU A 482 0.22 4.19 -15.08
N LEU A 483 0.12 3.41 -13.99
CA LEU A 483 -0.99 3.54 -13.03
C LEU A 483 -1.04 4.92 -12.38
N ILE A 484 0.12 5.47 -12.05
CA ILE A 484 0.26 6.81 -11.50
C ILE A 484 -0.17 7.85 -12.54
N CYS A 485 0.24 7.68 -13.81
CA CYS A 485 -0.20 8.53 -14.92
C CYS A 485 -1.73 8.56 -15.07
N LEU A 486 -2.42 7.43 -14.90
CA LEU A 486 -3.88 7.38 -14.95
C LEU A 486 -4.54 8.27 -13.89
N ASN A 487 -4.03 8.22 -12.65
CA ASN A 487 -4.51 9.08 -11.56
C ASN A 487 -4.28 10.57 -11.89
N ILE A 488 -3.09 10.91 -12.39
CA ILE A 488 -2.74 12.30 -12.75
C ILE A 488 -3.66 12.83 -13.85
N ARG A 489 -3.97 12.02 -14.86
CA ARG A 489 -4.88 12.41 -15.94
C ARG A 489 -6.28 12.76 -15.40
N ILE A 490 -6.76 12.02 -14.40
CA ILE A 490 -8.01 12.33 -13.69
C ILE A 490 -7.91 13.67 -12.94
N VAL A 491 -6.77 13.97 -12.30
CA VAL A 491 -6.57 15.27 -11.64
C VAL A 491 -6.66 16.43 -12.66
N PHE A 492 -6.06 16.28 -13.84
CA PHE A 492 -6.17 17.28 -14.91
C PHE A 492 -7.60 17.43 -15.45
N SER A 493 -8.34 16.33 -15.69
CA SER A 493 -9.72 16.40 -16.18
C SER A 493 -10.63 17.09 -15.18
N ARG A 494 -10.47 16.78 -13.89
CA ARG A 494 -11.21 17.41 -12.80
C ARG A 494 -10.96 18.91 -12.73
N LEU A 495 -9.70 19.35 -12.83
CA LEU A 495 -9.38 20.78 -12.89
C LEU A 495 -10.04 21.45 -14.11
N ALA A 496 -9.97 20.82 -15.29
CA ALA A 496 -10.55 21.40 -16.50
C ALA A 496 -12.07 21.57 -16.40
N LEU A 497 -12.80 20.59 -15.85
CA LEU A 497 -14.23 20.69 -15.63
C LEU A 497 -14.58 21.80 -14.63
N GLN A 498 -13.86 21.89 -13.51
CA GLN A 498 -14.05 22.99 -12.54
C GLN A 498 -13.81 24.36 -13.19
N LEU A 499 -12.78 24.51 -14.02
CA LEU A 499 -12.51 25.76 -14.74
C LEU A 499 -13.61 26.10 -15.74
N ILE A 500 -14.23 25.10 -16.38
CA ILE A 500 -15.38 25.31 -17.28
C ILE A 500 -16.59 25.82 -16.50
N GLU A 501 -16.89 25.21 -15.35
CA GLU A 501 -17.99 25.64 -14.46
C GLU A 501 -17.79 27.09 -13.98
N GLU A 502 -16.55 27.50 -13.77
CA GLU A 502 -16.18 28.87 -13.40
C GLU A 502 -16.08 29.84 -14.60
N ASN A 503 -16.45 29.42 -15.80
CA ASN A 503 -16.34 30.19 -17.05
C ASN A 503 -14.90 30.60 -17.42
N LYS A 504 -13.88 29.87 -16.94
CA LYS A 504 -12.45 30.07 -17.23
C LYS A 504 -11.99 29.21 -18.41
N SER A 505 -12.68 29.32 -19.55
CA SER A 505 -12.51 28.43 -20.73
C SER A 505 -11.09 28.38 -21.30
N ASP A 506 -10.38 29.50 -21.34
CA ASP A 506 -8.99 29.55 -21.84
C ASP A 506 -8.05 28.74 -20.94
N SER A 507 -8.22 28.84 -19.63
CA SER A 507 -7.44 28.07 -18.66
C SER A 507 -7.79 26.59 -18.74
N ALA A 508 -9.07 26.24 -18.85
CA ALA A 508 -9.52 24.85 -18.99
C ALA A 508 -8.89 24.19 -20.23
N ARG A 509 -8.88 24.89 -21.36
CA ARG A 509 -8.26 24.42 -22.61
C ARG A 509 -6.76 24.19 -22.48
N LYS A 510 -6.05 25.13 -21.87
CA LYS A 510 -4.60 24.99 -21.60
C LYS A 510 -4.32 23.77 -20.71
N THR A 511 -5.14 23.54 -19.69
CA THR A 511 -5.04 22.38 -18.80
C THR A 511 -5.20 21.07 -19.59
N LEU A 512 -6.23 20.96 -20.42
CA LEU A 512 -6.46 19.77 -21.24
C LEU A 512 -5.33 19.55 -22.25
N ASP A 513 -4.94 20.60 -22.99
CA ASP A 513 -3.89 20.52 -24.01
C ASP A 513 -2.55 20.12 -23.41
N PHE A 514 -2.23 20.62 -22.22
CA PHE A 514 -1.03 20.24 -21.48
C PHE A 514 -1.08 18.77 -21.05
N CYS A 515 -2.19 18.32 -20.47
CA CYS A 515 -2.39 16.92 -20.10
C CYS A 515 -2.20 15.97 -21.30
N MET A 516 -2.77 16.31 -22.46
CA MET A 516 -2.66 15.48 -23.67
C MET A 516 -1.26 15.53 -24.29
N THR A 517 -0.51 16.61 -24.10
CA THR A 517 0.89 16.73 -24.51
C THR A 517 1.80 15.90 -23.59
N LEU A 518 1.51 15.90 -22.29
CA LEU A 518 2.28 15.17 -21.29
C LEU A 518 2.07 13.65 -21.38
N MET A 519 0.82 13.22 -21.59
CA MET A 519 0.42 11.81 -21.62
C MET A 519 -0.32 11.45 -22.92
N PRO A 520 0.34 11.56 -24.09
CA PRO A 520 -0.26 11.20 -25.37
C PRO A 520 -0.44 9.68 -25.47
N ASP A 521 -1.35 9.23 -26.34
CA ASP A 521 -1.71 7.81 -26.50
C ASP A 521 -0.51 6.88 -26.74
N LYS A 522 0.51 7.36 -27.46
CA LYS A 522 1.74 6.59 -27.76
C LYS A 522 2.61 6.30 -26.52
N VAL A 523 2.41 7.03 -25.42
CA VAL A 523 3.17 6.92 -24.17
C VAL A 523 2.29 6.32 -23.07
N VAL A 524 1.10 6.89 -22.88
CA VAL A 524 0.09 6.42 -21.94
C VAL A 524 -1.20 6.24 -22.74
N HIS A 525 -1.54 5.00 -23.07
CA HIS A 525 -2.68 4.71 -23.94
C HIS A 525 -3.96 5.36 -23.41
N TYR A 526 -4.82 5.78 -24.33
CA TYR A 526 -6.12 6.30 -23.97
C TYR A 526 -7.02 5.15 -23.53
N ASP A 527 -7.53 5.26 -22.30
CA ASP A 527 -8.46 4.34 -21.67
C ASP A 527 -9.66 5.13 -21.09
N TYR A 528 -10.38 4.57 -20.12
CA TYR A 528 -11.54 5.23 -19.51
C TYR A 528 -11.24 6.64 -18.95
N THR A 529 -9.99 6.92 -18.58
CA THR A 529 -9.57 8.20 -18.00
C THR A 529 -9.70 9.38 -18.97
N VAL A 530 -9.73 9.16 -20.29
CA VAL A 530 -9.92 10.25 -21.27
C VAL A 530 -11.39 10.58 -21.53
N LEU A 531 -12.36 9.83 -20.99
CA LEU A 531 -13.78 10.11 -21.21
C LEU A 531 -14.17 11.52 -20.75
N GLN A 532 -13.73 11.92 -19.55
CA GLN A 532 -13.97 13.27 -19.03
C GLN A 532 -13.22 14.35 -19.83
N ILE A 533 -12.06 14.01 -20.40
CA ILE A 533 -11.29 14.93 -21.26
C ILE A 533 -12.04 15.17 -22.58
N ILE A 534 -12.59 14.11 -23.19
CA ILE A 534 -13.40 14.21 -24.40
C ILE A 534 -14.62 15.09 -24.14
N GLU A 535 -15.35 14.84 -23.04
CA GLU A 535 -16.52 15.65 -22.67
C GLU A 535 -16.14 17.11 -22.38
N ALA A 536 -15.02 17.37 -21.70
CA ALA A 536 -14.54 18.72 -21.43
C ALA A 536 -14.19 19.49 -22.73
N TYR A 537 -13.54 18.85 -23.71
CA TYR A 537 -13.31 19.49 -25.01
C TYR A 537 -14.63 19.78 -25.75
N TYR A 538 -15.64 18.90 -25.68
CA TYR A 538 -16.95 19.20 -26.25
C TYR A 538 -17.65 20.38 -25.55
N LEU A 539 -17.59 20.47 -24.22
CA LEU A 539 -18.11 21.62 -23.46
C LEU A 539 -17.45 22.94 -23.87
N LEU A 540 -16.17 22.88 -24.25
CA LEU A 540 -15.40 24.01 -24.76
C LEU A 540 -15.60 24.28 -26.26
N SER A 541 -16.49 23.53 -26.95
CA SER A 541 -16.70 23.60 -28.40
C SER A 541 -15.47 23.20 -29.25
N ASP A 542 -14.53 22.46 -28.69
CA ASP A 542 -13.35 21.90 -29.40
C ASP A 542 -13.66 20.55 -30.04
N ILE A 543 -14.61 20.58 -30.98
CA ILE A 543 -15.21 19.38 -31.55
C ILE A 543 -14.16 18.48 -32.24
N GLU A 544 -13.23 19.05 -33.01
CA GLU A 544 -12.21 18.27 -33.72
C GLU A 544 -11.25 17.54 -32.77
N LYS A 545 -10.82 18.19 -31.70
CA LYS A 545 -9.93 17.58 -30.68
C LYS A 545 -10.65 16.45 -29.95
N ALA A 546 -11.87 16.72 -29.48
CA ALA A 546 -12.69 15.72 -28.81
C ALA A 546 -12.92 14.48 -29.70
N ASN A 547 -13.30 14.70 -30.96
CA ASN A 547 -13.51 13.64 -31.95
C ASN A 547 -12.23 12.83 -32.21
N SER A 548 -11.07 13.49 -32.32
CA SER A 548 -9.79 12.81 -32.52
C SER A 548 -9.44 11.89 -31.34
N ILE A 549 -9.64 12.33 -30.10
CA ILE A 549 -9.35 11.53 -28.90
C ILE A 549 -10.36 10.37 -28.79
N ALA A 550 -11.64 10.63 -29.05
CA ALA A 550 -12.70 9.62 -29.05
C ALA A 550 -12.43 8.48 -30.04
N LEU A 551 -11.95 8.80 -31.25
CA LEU A 551 -11.57 7.82 -32.27
C LEU A 551 -10.42 6.92 -31.81
N ILE A 552 -9.39 7.50 -31.18
CA ILE A 552 -8.24 6.75 -30.66
C ILE A 552 -8.68 5.82 -29.52
N LEU A 553 -9.48 6.32 -28.56
CA LEU A 553 -10.02 5.49 -27.49
C LEU A 553 -10.83 4.31 -28.05
N ALA A 554 -11.69 4.55 -29.02
CA ALA A 554 -12.49 3.48 -29.64
C ALA A 554 -11.63 2.42 -30.35
N ASP A 555 -10.56 2.85 -31.03
CA ASP A 555 -9.60 1.95 -31.66
C ASP A 555 -8.82 1.12 -30.61
N ASN A 556 -8.39 1.73 -29.51
CA ASN A 556 -7.74 1.05 -28.39
C ASN A 556 -8.65 -0.02 -27.78
N LEU A 557 -9.92 0.31 -27.50
CA LEU A 557 -10.91 -0.63 -26.98
C LEU A 557 -11.12 -1.81 -27.94
N LYS A 558 -11.23 -1.54 -29.24
CA LYS A 558 -11.39 -2.58 -30.27
C LYS A 558 -10.16 -3.48 -30.38
N LYS A 559 -8.96 -2.90 -30.32
CA LYS A 559 -7.67 -3.62 -30.38
C LYS A 559 -7.27 -4.25 -29.05
N LYS A 560 -8.02 -4.01 -27.97
CA LYS A 560 -7.73 -4.45 -26.61
C LYS A 560 -6.35 -3.94 -26.12
N ILE A 561 -5.99 -2.73 -26.53
CA ILE A 561 -4.84 -2.01 -25.99
C ILE A 561 -5.25 -1.49 -24.61
N ASP A 562 -4.42 -1.75 -23.60
CA ASP A 562 -4.73 -1.43 -22.21
C ASP A 562 -3.42 -1.13 -21.47
N ASN A 563 -3.43 -0.09 -20.65
CA ASN A 563 -2.31 0.26 -19.76
C ASN A 563 -2.15 -0.76 -18.62
N VAL A 564 -3.19 -1.56 -18.33
CA VAL A 564 -3.33 -2.32 -17.09
C VAL A 564 -3.79 -3.78 -17.28
N SER A 565 -3.68 -4.33 -18.49
CA SER A 565 -4.26 -5.64 -18.91
C SER A 565 -3.94 -6.86 -18.04
N ASP A 566 -2.91 -6.82 -17.17
CA ASP A 566 -2.51 -7.91 -16.27
C ASP A 566 -3.04 -7.77 -14.83
N ASN A 567 -3.70 -6.65 -14.48
CA ASN A 567 -4.10 -6.36 -13.10
C ASN A 567 -5.57 -6.72 -12.83
N LYS A 568 -5.81 -7.97 -12.40
CA LYS A 568 -7.14 -8.50 -12.07
C LYS A 568 -7.91 -7.69 -11.00
N PHE A 569 -7.22 -6.82 -10.26
CA PHE A 569 -7.82 -5.98 -9.21
C PHE A 569 -8.30 -4.61 -9.69
N LEU A 570 -7.75 -4.12 -10.81
CA LEU A 570 -8.23 -2.90 -11.49
C LEU A 570 -9.10 -3.22 -12.71
N VAL A 571 -9.10 -4.47 -13.15
CA VAL A 571 -9.92 -4.98 -14.24
C VAL A 571 -10.97 -5.94 -13.67
N PRO A 572 -12.15 -5.44 -13.25
CA PRO A 572 -13.34 -6.27 -13.36
C PRO A 572 -13.46 -6.67 -14.83
N THR A 573 -13.56 -7.97 -15.08
CA THR A 573 -14.05 -8.60 -16.32
C THR A 573 -14.74 -7.62 -17.28
N ASP A 574 -14.06 -7.29 -18.38
CA ASP A 574 -14.57 -6.59 -19.58
C ASP A 574 -15.41 -5.31 -19.39
N ASN A 575 -14.94 -4.38 -18.54
CA ASN A 575 -15.45 -2.98 -18.51
C ASN A 575 -15.34 -2.24 -19.86
N ARG A 576 -14.68 -2.81 -20.89
CA ARG A 576 -14.59 -2.22 -22.23
C ARG A 576 -15.97 -1.90 -22.80
N ALA A 577 -16.96 -2.78 -22.59
CA ALA A 577 -18.33 -2.54 -23.04
C ALA A 577 -18.96 -1.32 -22.34
N LEU A 578 -18.69 -1.12 -21.05
CA LEU A 578 -19.15 0.05 -20.30
C LEU A 578 -18.45 1.33 -20.78
N ILE A 579 -17.14 1.29 -21.00
CA ILE A 579 -16.37 2.43 -21.54
C ILE A 579 -16.89 2.79 -22.93
N GLN A 580 -17.15 1.78 -23.76
CA GLN A 580 -17.69 1.92 -25.12
C GLN A 580 -19.11 2.52 -25.10
N GLN A 581 -19.96 2.05 -24.18
CA GLN A 581 -21.30 2.60 -23.97
C GLN A 581 -21.25 4.05 -23.49
N GLU A 582 -20.33 4.37 -22.58
CA GLU A 582 -20.18 5.72 -22.04
C GLU A 582 -19.60 6.69 -23.09
N LEU A 583 -18.61 6.24 -23.87
CA LEU A 583 -18.11 6.99 -25.02
C LEU A 583 -19.24 7.28 -26.02
N LYS A 584 -20.07 6.28 -26.33
CA LYS A 584 -21.24 6.44 -27.20
C LYS A 584 -22.21 7.49 -26.64
N ARG A 585 -22.53 7.40 -25.34
CA ARG A 585 -23.40 8.36 -24.65
C ARG A 585 -22.86 9.79 -24.75
N ILE A 586 -21.56 9.97 -24.54
CA ILE A 586 -20.91 11.29 -24.64
C ILE A 586 -21.00 11.82 -26.08
N VAL A 587 -20.59 11.06 -27.09
CA VAL A 587 -20.61 11.58 -28.48
C VAL A 587 -22.04 11.86 -28.97
N GLU A 588 -23.03 11.06 -28.58
CA GLU A 588 -24.45 11.28 -28.89
C GLU A 588 -24.97 12.57 -28.22
N LYS A 589 -24.62 12.81 -26.95
CA LYS A 589 -25.00 14.03 -26.21
C LYS A 589 -24.57 15.31 -26.94
N TYR A 590 -23.46 15.29 -27.67
CA TYR A 590 -22.92 16.43 -28.41
C TYR A 590 -23.13 16.35 -29.94
N GLY A 591 -24.02 15.47 -30.42
CA GLY A 591 -24.39 15.36 -31.84
C GLY A 591 -23.28 14.80 -32.73
N GLN A 592 -22.29 14.12 -32.15
CA GLN A 592 -21.11 13.56 -32.82
C GLN A 592 -21.22 12.05 -33.06
N GLN A 593 -22.43 11.47 -33.10
CA GLN A 593 -22.64 10.02 -33.25
C GLN A 593 -22.04 9.43 -34.54
N GLY A 594 -21.75 10.25 -35.56
CA GLY A 594 -21.08 9.80 -36.79
C GLY A 594 -19.58 9.53 -36.65
N VAL A 595 -18.95 9.98 -35.56
CA VAL A 595 -17.50 9.92 -35.34
C VAL A 595 -17.08 8.52 -34.94
N VAL A 596 -17.78 7.90 -34.00
CA VAL A 596 -17.42 6.58 -33.50
C VAL A 596 -18.47 5.58 -33.98
N LYS A 597 -18.18 4.88 -35.09
CA LYS A 597 -18.94 3.68 -35.51
C LYS A 597 -18.54 2.52 -34.59
N ILE A 598 -19.02 2.64 -33.37
CA ILE A 598 -18.84 1.70 -32.27
C ILE A 598 -19.56 0.39 -32.54
#